data_AF-A0A022RGV3-F1
#
_entry.id   AF-A0A022RGV3-F1
#
_cell.length_a   1.000
_cell.length_b   1.000
_cell.length_c   1.000
_cell.angle_alpha   90.00
_cell.angle_beta   90.00
_cell.angle_gamma   90.00
#
_symmetry.space_group_name_H-M   'P 1'
#
loop_
_entity.id
_entity.type
_entity.pdbx_description
1 polymer ?
#
loop_
_entity_poly.entity_id
_entity_poly.type
_entity_poly.pdbx_seq_one_letter_code
_entity_poly.pdbx_strand_id
1 'polypeptide(L)'
;MTHQHQNQSNPPPPNSEAICSNRSSHIHNHSYRLPSPCPLSSDSPCRIRLSDILPYDGPPMATYLRALDALSTSLDRHNAAIIELSPEDAALLRCAIDSSRLYFRTRKGGRGVYTYRAGRPLEDVDSSPPCMADIFRCMGKAARAALCAIARHLRLRSDVFNHLLDDSPLPAKEASSSVLVATFSQISLQQGKVATGGGKIAVSCEVEKGLLMLISSDAPGVMVCDNSGRWYQADSSLAPGELLLVTGKALSHATAGLRPAASYRTISDNLMIPTNGGRTSVIFRLMPQGNAILDSTPIAAAGHVIPQSYGPISVSQFMDDLSAEEDVLCNHNDNTYVSTSP
;
A
#
# COMPACT_ATOMS: atom_id res chain seq x y z
N MET A 1 19.30 66.94 48.24
CA MET A 1 19.47 68.42 48.23
C MET A 1 20.15 68.76 46.91
N THR A 2 19.64 69.63 46.03
CA THR A 2 18.43 70.46 46.07
C THR A 2 18.02 70.82 44.62
N HIS A 3 16.76 71.19 44.37
CA HIS A 3 16.21 71.51 43.03
C HIS A 3 16.69 72.88 42.47
N GLN A 4 16.67 73.06 41.14
CA GLN A 4 15.63 73.87 40.46
C GLN A 4 15.62 73.77 38.91
N HIS A 5 14.45 74.13 38.35
CA HIS A 5 14.10 74.24 36.92
C HIS A 5 14.85 75.42 36.21
N GLN A 6 14.72 75.76 34.91
CA GLN A 6 13.62 75.61 33.93
C GLN A 6 14.11 76.01 32.52
N ASN A 7 13.60 75.40 31.43
CA ASN A 7 12.98 76.19 30.32
C ASN A 7 12.17 75.32 29.34
N GLN A 8 11.22 75.94 28.62
CA GLN A 8 10.29 75.33 27.66
C GLN A 8 10.42 75.98 26.27
N SER A 9 10.04 75.25 25.20
CA SER A 9 9.40 75.84 24.00
C SER A 9 8.82 74.77 23.06
N ASN A 10 7.54 74.92 22.68
CA ASN A 10 6.79 74.01 21.79
C ASN A 10 6.85 74.43 20.30
N PRO A 11 6.47 73.55 19.34
CA PRO A 11 6.47 73.84 17.90
C PRO A 11 5.12 74.40 17.35
N PRO A 12 5.10 75.02 16.15
CA PRO A 12 3.88 75.46 15.45
C PRO A 12 3.34 74.46 14.38
N PRO A 13 2.13 74.66 13.82
CA PRO A 13 1.30 73.64 13.16
C PRO A 13 1.36 73.63 11.60
N PRO A 14 0.68 72.67 10.92
CA PRO A 14 0.76 72.51 9.45
C PRO A 14 -0.33 73.27 8.66
N ASN A 15 -0.03 73.62 7.41
CA ASN A 15 -1.00 74.16 6.45
C ASN A 15 -1.38 73.11 5.39
N SER A 16 -2.69 72.96 5.18
CA SER A 16 -3.28 72.33 3.99
C SER A 16 -3.86 73.41 3.09
N GLU A 17 -3.68 73.29 1.78
CA GLU A 17 -4.62 73.83 0.80
C GLU A 17 -4.97 72.76 -0.24
N ALA A 18 -6.25 72.70 -0.56
CA ALA A 18 -6.84 71.84 -1.58
C ALA A 18 -7.97 72.62 -2.26
N ILE A 19 -8.24 72.34 -3.53
CA ILE A 19 -9.54 72.49 -4.26
C ILE A 19 -9.27 71.93 -5.68
N CYS A 20 -9.83 70.80 -6.14
CA CYS A 20 -11.22 70.36 -6.31
C CYS A 20 -11.87 70.76 -7.65
N SER A 21 -12.20 69.74 -8.47
CA SER A 21 -13.35 69.63 -9.39
C SER A 21 -13.16 68.41 -10.32
N ASN A 22 -14.13 67.53 -10.62
CA ASN A 22 -15.49 67.34 -10.09
C ASN A 22 -16.02 65.94 -10.55
N ARG A 23 -16.89 65.27 -9.77
CA ARG A 23 -17.87 64.17 -10.11
C ARG A 23 -17.53 63.13 -11.21
N SER A 24 -17.78 61.82 -11.09
CA SER A 24 -18.63 60.99 -10.20
C SER A 24 -18.20 59.51 -10.40
N SER A 25 -18.77 58.43 -9.83
CA SER A 25 -19.89 58.18 -8.89
C SER A 25 -19.69 56.82 -8.20
N HIS A 26 -20.46 56.50 -7.15
CA HIS A 26 -20.32 55.26 -6.37
C HIS A 26 -20.98 54.01 -6.99
N ILE A 27 -20.29 52.87 -6.90
CA ILE A 27 -20.89 51.53 -6.71
C ILE A 27 -20.07 50.81 -5.63
N HIS A 28 -20.74 50.27 -4.59
CA HIS A 28 -20.11 49.40 -3.61
C HIS A 28 -19.87 48.00 -4.21
N ASN A 29 -18.62 47.55 -4.25
CA ASN A 29 -18.32 46.13 -4.48
C ASN A 29 -18.01 45.43 -3.16
N HIS A 30 -18.97 44.61 -2.73
CA HIS A 30 -18.81 43.66 -1.64
C HIS A 30 -17.96 42.45 -2.10
N SER A 31 -16.97 42.12 -1.29
CA SER A 31 -16.48 40.75 -1.02
C SER A 31 -16.44 39.70 -2.15
N TYR A 32 -15.24 39.43 -2.66
CA TYR A 32 -14.74 38.05 -2.80
C TYR A 32 -13.26 37.98 -2.39
N ARG A 33 -12.98 37.61 -1.13
CA ARG A 33 -11.67 37.01 -0.80
C ARG A 33 -11.69 35.62 -1.46
N LEU A 34 -10.78 35.36 -2.39
CA LEU A 34 -10.50 33.97 -2.75
C LEU A 34 -10.13 33.21 -1.46
N PRO A 35 -10.69 32.01 -1.23
CA PRO A 35 -10.14 31.12 -0.22
C PRO A 35 -8.67 30.85 -0.55
N SER A 36 -7.80 30.93 0.45
CA SER A 36 -6.48 30.30 0.36
C SER A 36 -6.69 28.85 -0.09
N PRO A 37 -5.87 28.30 -1.01
CA PRO A 37 -6.03 26.92 -1.41
C PRO A 37 -5.93 26.04 -0.16
N CYS A 38 -7.00 25.31 0.13
CA CYS A 38 -6.99 24.26 1.14
C CYS A 38 -5.81 23.33 0.83
N PRO A 39 -5.12 22.77 1.84
CA PRO A 39 -4.19 21.68 1.57
C PRO A 39 -4.98 20.58 0.86
N LEU A 40 -4.62 20.32 -0.40
CA LEU A 40 -5.17 19.20 -1.15
C LEU A 40 -5.01 17.96 -0.27
N SER A 41 -6.12 17.30 0.06
CA SER A 41 -6.06 15.94 0.56
C SER A 41 -5.31 15.12 -0.48
N SER A 42 -4.12 14.64 -0.14
CA SER A 42 -3.42 13.73 -1.02
C SER A 42 -4.20 12.42 -1.01
N ASP A 43 -5.03 12.21 -2.04
CA ASP A 43 -5.77 10.97 -2.29
C ASP A 43 -4.81 9.79 -2.64
N SER A 44 -3.50 10.03 -2.60
CA SER A 44 -2.44 9.03 -2.71
C SER A 44 -1.95 8.56 -1.33
N PRO A 45 -1.56 7.27 -1.18
CA PRO A 45 -0.87 6.78 0.02
C PRO A 45 0.42 7.56 0.30
N CYS A 46 0.83 7.64 1.56
CA CYS A 46 2.10 8.26 1.94
C CYS A 46 3.28 7.43 1.44
N ARG A 47 4.39 8.11 1.13
CA ARG A 47 5.68 7.48 0.82
C ARG A 47 6.57 7.41 2.05
N ILE A 48 7.17 6.25 2.27
CA ILE A 48 8.03 5.97 3.41
C ILE A 48 9.32 5.30 2.90
N ARG A 49 10.47 5.93 3.19
CA ARG A 49 11.77 5.37 2.86
C ARG A 49 12.04 4.15 3.72
N LEU A 50 12.40 3.02 3.09
CA LEU A 50 12.72 1.79 3.81
C LEU A 50 13.81 2.03 4.88
N SER A 51 14.83 2.83 4.56
CA SER A 51 15.91 3.22 5.48
C SER A 51 15.40 3.84 6.79
N ASP A 52 14.25 4.51 6.75
CA ASP A 52 13.74 5.33 7.83
C ASP A 52 12.80 4.51 8.75
N ILE A 53 12.46 3.27 8.36
CA ILE A 53 11.68 2.29 9.15
C ILE A 53 12.44 0.99 9.47
N LEU A 54 13.70 0.85 9.04
CA LEU A 54 14.52 -0.30 9.42
C LEU A 54 14.68 -0.36 10.95
N PRO A 55 14.71 -1.57 11.55
CA PRO A 55 15.14 -1.75 12.94
C PRO A 55 16.54 -1.16 13.14
N TYR A 56 16.72 -0.43 14.24
CA TYR A 56 17.97 0.25 14.59
C TYR A 56 18.26 0.09 16.09
N ASP A 57 19.52 -0.19 16.42
CA ASP A 57 19.98 -0.31 17.80
C ASP A 57 20.31 1.06 18.40
N GLY A 58 19.34 1.63 19.10
CA GLY A 58 19.53 2.87 19.86
C GLY A 58 18.23 3.61 20.19
N PRO A 59 18.32 4.82 20.75
CA PRO A 59 17.15 5.64 21.04
C PRO A 59 16.39 6.01 19.74
N PRO A 60 15.04 6.01 19.75
CA PRO A 60 14.25 6.32 18.55
C PRO A 60 14.57 7.71 17.99
N MET A 61 15.05 7.76 16.75
CA MET A 61 15.29 9.03 16.05
C MET A 61 13.99 9.70 15.63
N ALA A 62 13.98 11.03 15.55
CA ALA A 62 12.82 11.80 15.08
C ALA A 62 12.44 11.51 13.61
N THR A 63 13.38 11.03 12.80
CA THR A 63 13.09 10.50 11.46
C THR A 63 12.27 9.21 11.54
N TYR A 64 12.73 8.24 12.33
CA TYR A 64 12.05 6.96 12.55
C TYR A 64 10.63 7.15 13.08
N LEU A 65 10.44 7.97 14.13
CA LEU A 65 9.11 8.23 14.69
C LEU A 65 8.14 8.87 13.68
N ARG A 66 8.62 9.81 12.85
CA ARG A 66 7.79 10.39 11.76
C ARG A 66 7.48 9.38 10.66
N ALA A 67 8.40 8.47 10.36
CA ALA A 67 8.19 7.41 9.38
C ALA A 67 7.17 6.37 9.88
N LEU A 68 7.15 6.04 11.18
CA LEU A 68 6.10 5.21 11.80
C LEU A 68 4.72 5.87 11.73
N ASP A 69 4.64 7.15 12.09
CA ASP A 69 3.39 7.94 12.07
C ASP A 69 2.83 8.10 10.64
N ALA A 70 3.70 8.39 9.68
CA ALA A 70 3.34 8.46 8.26
C ALA A 70 2.87 7.09 7.71
N LEU A 71 3.56 6.00 8.06
CA LEU A 71 3.17 4.65 7.67
C LEU A 71 1.78 4.29 8.23
N SER A 72 1.54 4.50 9.54
CA SER A 72 0.23 4.19 10.11
C SER A 72 -0.85 5.09 9.53
N THR A 73 -0.63 6.41 9.47
CA THR A 73 -1.60 7.37 8.92
C THR A 73 -1.99 7.03 7.48
N SER A 74 -1.06 6.52 6.67
CA SER A 74 -1.33 6.02 5.32
C SER A 74 -2.23 4.78 5.35
N LEU A 75 -1.90 3.79 6.18
CA LEU A 75 -2.72 2.58 6.34
C LEU A 75 -4.12 2.89 6.89
N ASP A 76 -4.23 3.81 7.86
CA ASP A 76 -5.49 4.25 8.48
C ASP A 76 -6.47 4.93 7.51
N ARG A 77 -5.93 5.68 6.53
CA ARG A 77 -6.72 6.47 5.58
C ARG A 77 -6.95 5.72 4.28
N HIS A 78 -5.90 5.15 3.73
CA HIS A 78 -5.85 4.63 2.36
C HIS A 78 -5.84 3.09 2.30
N ASN A 79 -5.72 2.38 3.44
CA ASN A 79 -5.48 0.94 3.51
C ASN A 79 -4.21 0.47 2.73
N ALA A 80 -3.31 1.40 2.41
CA ALA A 80 -2.08 1.15 1.70
C ALA A 80 -1.00 2.17 2.08
N ALA A 81 0.25 1.88 1.72
CA ALA A 81 1.38 2.80 1.80
C ALA A 81 2.38 2.55 0.67
N ILE A 82 3.25 3.50 0.37
CA ILE A 82 4.32 3.34 -0.62
C ILE A 82 5.66 3.22 0.10
N ILE A 83 6.42 2.16 -0.16
CA ILE A 83 7.76 1.96 0.39
C ILE A 83 8.79 2.31 -0.69
N GLU A 84 9.59 3.34 -0.42
CA GLU A 84 10.70 3.75 -1.27
C GLU A 84 11.95 2.91 -0.93
N LEU A 85 12.45 2.16 -1.90
CA LEU A 85 13.61 1.29 -1.76
C LEU A 85 14.94 2.07 -1.93
N SER A 86 16.07 1.43 -1.62
CA SER A 86 17.38 1.99 -1.99
C SER A 86 17.55 2.03 -3.52
N PRO A 87 18.43 2.86 -4.09
CA PRO A 87 18.65 2.90 -5.54
C PRO A 87 19.09 1.55 -6.14
N GLU A 88 19.81 0.73 -5.37
CA GLU A 88 20.25 -0.62 -5.72
C GLU A 88 19.08 -1.62 -5.72
N ASP A 89 18.33 -1.69 -4.61
CA ASP A 89 17.13 -2.51 -4.47
C ASP A 89 16.06 -2.15 -5.54
N ALA A 90 15.90 -0.86 -5.82
CA ALA A 90 15.02 -0.35 -6.87
C ALA A 90 15.50 -0.73 -8.29
N ALA A 91 16.82 -0.81 -8.52
CA ALA A 91 17.37 -1.28 -9.80
C ALA A 91 17.12 -2.78 -9.98
N LEU A 92 17.39 -3.58 -8.94
CA LEU A 92 17.09 -5.01 -8.92
C LEU A 92 15.61 -5.27 -9.24
N LEU A 93 14.69 -4.52 -8.62
CA LEU A 93 13.25 -4.62 -8.82
C LEU A 93 12.82 -4.30 -10.27
N ARG A 94 13.39 -3.25 -10.89
CA ARG A 94 13.17 -2.97 -12.32
C ARG A 94 13.67 -4.12 -13.19
N CYS A 95 14.90 -4.60 -12.96
CA CYS A 95 15.47 -5.73 -13.70
C CYS A 95 14.60 -6.99 -13.60
N ALA A 96 13.99 -7.27 -12.45
CA ALA A 96 13.11 -8.42 -12.26
C ALA A 96 11.74 -8.29 -12.96
N ILE A 97 11.19 -7.07 -13.08
CA ILE A 97 9.97 -6.82 -13.85
C ILE A 97 10.26 -6.98 -15.34
N ASP A 98 11.36 -6.42 -15.84
CA ASP A 98 11.79 -6.56 -17.24
C ASP A 98 12.14 -8.01 -17.60
N SER A 99 12.84 -8.73 -16.71
CA SER A 99 13.20 -10.15 -16.91
C SER A 99 11.95 -11.04 -16.91
N SER A 100 11.00 -10.80 -16.01
CA SER A 100 9.70 -11.49 -15.97
C SER A 100 8.89 -11.22 -17.23
N ARG A 101 8.86 -9.96 -17.69
CA ARG A 101 8.21 -9.57 -18.96
C ARG A 101 8.79 -10.33 -20.15
N LEU A 102 10.12 -10.44 -20.23
CA LEU A 102 10.79 -11.20 -21.29
C LEU A 102 10.45 -12.69 -21.20
N TYR A 103 10.58 -13.28 -20.01
CA TYR A 103 10.24 -14.68 -19.71
C TYR A 103 8.81 -15.06 -20.13
N PHE A 104 7.81 -14.25 -19.79
CA PHE A 104 6.43 -14.54 -20.18
C PHE A 104 6.16 -14.33 -21.67
N ARG A 105 6.91 -13.47 -22.36
CA ARG A 105 6.81 -13.28 -23.82
C ARG A 105 7.49 -14.37 -24.63
N THR A 106 8.58 -14.96 -24.13
CA THR A 106 9.25 -16.09 -24.81
C THR A 106 8.45 -17.38 -24.71
N ARG A 107 7.60 -17.51 -23.68
CA ARG A 107 6.64 -18.62 -23.54
C ARG A 107 5.35 -18.33 -24.30
N LYS A 108 4.84 -19.33 -25.05
CA LYS A 108 3.57 -19.21 -25.80
C LYS A 108 2.41 -19.09 -24.79
N GLY A 109 1.78 -17.93 -24.69
CA GLY A 109 0.60 -17.77 -23.83
C GLY A 109 -0.04 -16.38 -23.75
N GLY A 110 0.73 -15.29 -23.80
CA GLY A 110 0.20 -13.91 -23.67
C GLY A 110 -0.33 -13.55 -22.27
N ARG A 111 -0.66 -14.54 -21.44
CA ARG A 111 -0.82 -14.41 -19.99
C ARG A 111 0.09 -15.41 -19.31
N GLY A 112 0.58 -15.06 -18.13
CA GLY A 112 1.45 -15.94 -17.37
C GLY A 112 1.49 -15.58 -15.88
N VAL A 113 1.67 -16.61 -15.07
CA VAL A 113 1.92 -16.51 -13.63
C VAL A 113 3.10 -17.43 -13.34
N TYR A 114 4.03 -16.98 -12.50
CA TYR A 114 5.15 -17.76 -12.01
C TYR A 114 5.30 -17.52 -10.51
N THR A 115 5.38 -18.59 -9.73
CA THR A 115 5.46 -18.53 -8.27
C THR A 115 6.83 -19.03 -7.81
N TYR A 116 7.64 -18.13 -7.29
CA TYR A 116 8.87 -18.44 -6.59
C TYR A 116 8.61 -18.60 -5.09
N ARG A 117 9.23 -19.62 -4.48
CA ARG A 117 9.21 -19.86 -3.04
C ARG A 117 10.61 -20.31 -2.60
N ALA A 118 11.23 -19.53 -1.73
CA ALA A 118 12.56 -19.84 -1.22
C ALA A 118 12.61 -21.20 -0.50
N GLY A 119 13.76 -21.88 -0.55
CA GLY A 119 13.98 -23.18 0.09
C GLY A 119 13.44 -24.40 -0.67
N ARG A 120 12.62 -24.21 -1.71
CA ARG A 120 12.35 -25.27 -2.70
C ARG A 120 13.54 -25.41 -3.66
N PRO A 121 13.84 -26.62 -4.17
CA PRO A 121 14.72 -26.77 -5.33
C PRO A 121 14.16 -25.91 -6.47
N LEU A 122 15.02 -25.10 -7.08
CA LEU A 122 14.62 -24.38 -8.28
C LEU A 122 14.52 -25.41 -9.41
N GLU A 123 13.31 -25.74 -9.82
CA GLU A 123 13.07 -26.53 -11.03
C GLU A 123 13.75 -25.83 -12.20
N ASP A 124 14.78 -26.49 -12.73
CA ASP A 124 15.66 -26.11 -13.85
C ASP A 124 15.92 -24.59 -13.97
N VAL A 125 17.13 -24.11 -13.65
CA VAL A 125 17.43 -22.66 -13.54
C VAL A 125 16.98 -21.86 -14.78
N ASP A 126 17.13 -22.46 -15.96
CA ASP A 126 16.73 -21.94 -17.28
C ASP A 126 15.20 -21.76 -17.45
N SER A 127 14.40 -22.31 -16.54
CA SER A 127 12.94 -22.28 -16.49
C SER A 127 12.35 -21.26 -15.52
N SER A 128 13.17 -20.35 -14.96
CA SER A 128 12.71 -19.29 -14.05
C SER A 128 12.97 -17.88 -14.59
N PRO A 129 12.17 -16.87 -14.21
CA PRO A 129 12.54 -15.48 -14.41
C PRO A 129 13.84 -15.15 -13.65
N PRO A 130 14.80 -14.44 -14.26
CA PRO A 130 16.00 -13.95 -13.56
C PRO A 130 15.68 -13.10 -12.32
N CYS A 131 16.57 -13.16 -11.32
CA CYS A 131 16.55 -12.37 -10.08
C CYS A 131 15.45 -12.70 -9.03
N MET A 132 14.62 -13.73 -9.22
CA MET A 132 13.52 -14.05 -8.28
C MET A 132 13.99 -14.28 -6.83
N ALA A 133 15.13 -14.94 -6.61
CA ALA A 133 15.68 -15.17 -5.28
C ALA A 133 16.10 -13.86 -4.57
N ASP A 134 16.75 -12.96 -5.30
CA ASP A 134 17.19 -11.67 -4.77
C ASP A 134 16.03 -10.72 -4.48
N ILE A 135 15.01 -10.73 -5.34
CA ILE A 135 13.76 -9.99 -5.11
C ILE A 135 13.00 -10.54 -3.91
N PHE A 136 12.90 -11.86 -3.78
CA PHE A 136 12.25 -12.49 -2.62
C PHE A 136 12.92 -12.01 -1.32
N ARG A 137 14.26 -11.95 -1.30
CA ARG A 137 15.05 -11.42 -0.18
C ARG A 137 14.85 -9.91 0.04
N CYS A 138 14.86 -9.12 -1.04
CA CYS A 138 14.65 -7.66 -0.99
C CYS A 138 13.25 -7.28 -0.48
N MET A 139 12.19 -7.82 -1.10
CA MET A 139 10.81 -7.57 -0.69
C MET A 139 10.51 -8.18 0.68
N GLY A 140 11.09 -9.34 1.01
CA GLY A 140 11.00 -9.93 2.36
C GLY A 140 11.60 -9.03 3.44
N LYS A 141 12.76 -8.40 3.19
CA LYS A 141 13.36 -7.39 4.08
C LYS A 141 12.44 -6.17 4.26
N ALA A 142 11.87 -5.66 3.16
CA ALA A 142 10.93 -4.54 3.22
C ALA A 142 9.65 -4.87 4.01
N ALA A 143 9.09 -6.06 3.80
CA ALA A 143 7.89 -6.53 4.49
C ALA A 143 8.13 -6.69 6.00
N ARG A 144 9.27 -7.26 6.40
CA ARG A 144 9.65 -7.39 7.82
C ARG A 144 9.86 -6.03 8.48
N ALA A 145 10.52 -5.09 7.80
CA ALA A 145 10.67 -3.72 8.32
C ALA A 145 9.32 -3.01 8.51
N ALA A 146 8.42 -3.11 7.52
CA ALA A 146 7.07 -2.57 7.62
C ALA A 146 6.26 -3.22 8.77
N LEU A 147 6.39 -4.54 8.97
CA LEU A 147 5.72 -5.25 10.06
C LEU A 147 6.26 -4.84 11.45
N CYS A 148 7.58 -4.67 11.60
CA CYS A 148 8.19 -4.10 12.80
C CYS A 148 7.71 -2.66 13.06
N ALA A 149 7.60 -1.85 12.01
CA ALA A 149 7.11 -0.47 12.10
C ALA A 149 5.64 -0.41 12.56
N ILE A 150 4.78 -1.27 12.01
CA ILE A 150 3.38 -1.43 12.45
C ILE A 150 3.33 -1.86 13.92
N ALA A 151 4.11 -2.87 14.32
CA ALA A 151 4.18 -3.31 15.71
C ALA A 151 4.54 -2.16 16.67
N ARG A 152 5.53 -1.35 16.30
CA ARG A 152 6.00 -0.22 17.11
C ARG A 152 4.98 0.92 17.19
N HIS A 153 4.24 1.21 16.12
CA HIS A 153 3.13 2.16 16.17
C HIS A 153 2.01 1.67 17.11
N LEU A 154 1.69 0.37 17.09
CA LEU A 154 0.75 -0.27 18.01
C LEU A 154 1.26 -0.40 19.47
N ARG A 155 2.43 0.18 19.79
CA ARG A 155 3.10 0.14 21.10
C ARG A 155 3.58 -1.25 21.54
N LEU A 156 3.73 -2.17 20.58
CA LEU A 156 4.29 -3.50 20.81
C LEU A 156 5.82 -3.47 20.78
N ARG A 157 6.44 -4.63 21.10
CA ARG A 157 7.86 -4.88 20.85
C ARG A 157 8.08 -5.09 19.34
N SER A 158 9.22 -4.69 18.79
CA SER A 158 9.51 -4.81 17.34
C SER A 158 9.44 -6.26 16.84
N ASP A 159 9.78 -7.21 17.71
CA ASP A 159 9.88 -8.65 17.46
C ASP A 159 8.59 -9.42 17.76
N VAL A 160 7.49 -8.74 18.16
CA VAL A 160 6.25 -9.38 18.62
C VAL A 160 5.69 -10.40 17.62
N PHE A 161 5.82 -10.13 16.32
CA PHE A 161 5.33 -10.99 15.25
C PHE A 161 6.38 -11.98 14.72
N ASN A 162 7.61 -12.00 15.24
CA ASN A 162 8.68 -12.88 14.72
C ASN A 162 8.31 -14.37 14.80
N HIS A 163 7.55 -14.78 15.83
CA HIS A 163 7.04 -16.14 15.99
C HIS A 163 6.07 -16.58 14.89
N LEU A 164 5.56 -15.64 14.09
CA LEU A 164 4.73 -15.92 12.91
C LEU A 164 5.56 -16.08 11.64
N LEU A 165 6.83 -15.67 11.62
CA LEU A 165 7.59 -15.53 10.37
C LEU A 165 8.59 -16.67 10.19
N ASP A 166 8.84 -17.09 8.95
CA ASP A 166 9.96 -17.99 8.64
C ASP A 166 11.29 -17.43 9.19
N ASP A 167 12.24 -18.29 9.55
CA ASP A 167 13.58 -17.84 9.95
C ASP A 167 14.34 -17.17 8.78
N SER A 168 15.35 -16.37 9.12
CA SER A 168 16.21 -15.69 8.14
C SER A 168 17.67 -15.77 8.59
N PRO A 169 18.51 -16.62 7.95
CA PRO A 169 18.21 -17.51 6.83
C PRO A 169 17.23 -18.65 7.18
N LEU A 170 16.59 -19.23 6.15
CA LEU A 170 15.72 -20.41 6.31
C LEU A 170 16.53 -21.63 6.80
N PRO A 171 15.94 -22.53 7.61
CA PRO A 171 16.58 -23.78 7.99
C PRO A 171 16.80 -24.71 6.78
N ALA A 172 17.78 -25.61 6.90
CA ALA A 172 18.13 -26.49 5.80
C ALA A 172 16.98 -27.46 5.45
N LYS A 173 16.61 -27.51 4.16
CA LYS A 173 15.50 -28.30 3.58
C LYS A 173 14.08 -27.77 3.88
N GLU A 174 13.95 -26.63 4.54
CA GLU A 174 12.64 -26.00 4.73
C GLU A 174 12.33 -25.03 3.59
N ALA A 175 11.07 -25.01 3.16
CA ALA A 175 10.55 -24.07 2.19
C ALA A 175 9.81 -22.94 2.92
N SER A 176 10.03 -21.69 2.50
CA SER A 176 9.34 -20.54 3.08
C SER A 176 7.82 -20.65 2.97
N SER A 177 7.13 -20.17 3.99
CA SER A 177 5.67 -19.97 3.98
C SER A 177 5.29 -18.85 3.02
N SER A 178 6.11 -17.79 2.97
CA SER A 178 5.95 -16.64 2.08
C SER A 178 6.23 -16.96 0.60
N VAL A 179 5.65 -16.20 -0.31
CA VAL A 179 5.78 -16.41 -1.76
C VAL A 179 6.04 -15.12 -2.52
N LEU A 180 6.76 -15.23 -3.63
CA LEU A 180 6.90 -14.19 -4.64
C LEU A 180 6.21 -14.66 -5.92
N VAL A 181 5.31 -13.85 -6.45
CA VAL A 181 4.55 -14.15 -7.67
C VAL A 181 4.86 -13.10 -8.73
N ALA A 182 5.41 -13.53 -9.85
CA ALA A 182 5.52 -12.74 -11.07
C ALA A 182 4.28 -13.02 -11.94
N THR A 183 3.67 -11.98 -12.51
CA THR A 183 2.51 -12.10 -13.39
C THR A 183 2.66 -11.21 -14.62
N PHE A 184 2.15 -11.67 -15.76
CA PHE A 184 2.03 -10.89 -16.98
C PHE A 184 0.62 -11.01 -17.56
N SER A 185 0.00 -9.88 -17.88
CA SER A 185 -1.25 -9.81 -18.64
C SER A 185 -1.07 -9.00 -19.92
N GLN A 186 -1.15 -9.67 -21.07
CA GLN A 186 -1.27 -9.00 -22.36
C GLN A 186 -2.71 -8.49 -22.54
N ILE A 187 -2.81 -7.22 -22.93
CA ILE A 187 -4.08 -6.66 -23.41
C ILE A 187 -4.35 -7.30 -24.78
N SER A 188 -5.42 -8.10 -24.86
CA SER A 188 -5.85 -8.66 -26.13
C SER A 188 -6.42 -7.55 -27.00
N LEU A 189 -5.75 -7.23 -28.10
CA LEU A 189 -6.31 -6.35 -29.13
C LEU A 189 -7.48 -7.08 -29.82
N GLN A 190 -8.69 -6.97 -29.25
CA GLN A 190 -9.93 -7.43 -29.88
C GLN A 190 -10.17 -6.59 -31.14
N GLN A 191 -9.62 -7.08 -32.25
CA GLN A 191 -9.63 -6.41 -33.53
C GLN A 191 -11.04 -6.52 -34.15
N GLY A 192 -11.80 -5.42 -34.09
CA GLY A 192 -12.86 -5.14 -35.05
C GLY A 192 -14.08 -6.06 -35.07
N LYS A 193 -14.84 -6.15 -33.97
CA LYS A 193 -16.31 -6.27 -34.09
C LYS A 193 -17.04 -5.70 -32.88
N VAL A 194 -17.87 -4.68 -33.12
CA VAL A 194 -18.86 -4.22 -32.14
C VAL A 194 -19.89 -5.34 -31.99
N ALA A 195 -19.83 -6.06 -30.88
CA ALA A 195 -20.87 -6.96 -30.44
C ALA A 195 -21.47 -6.38 -29.15
N THR A 196 -22.67 -5.82 -29.27
CA THR A 196 -23.43 -5.24 -28.16
C THR A 196 -23.91 -6.35 -27.23
N GLY A 197 -23.04 -6.82 -26.35
CA GLY A 197 -23.32 -7.87 -25.36
C GLY A 197 -22.89 -7.40 -23.98
N GLY A 198 -23.87 -7.04 -23.14
CA GLY A 198 -23.66 -6.51 -21.79
C GLY A 198 -23.21 -7.56 -20.78
N GLY A 199 -22.07 -8.22 -21.03
CA GLY A 199 -21.41 -9.04 -20.02
C GLY A 199 -20.89 -8.15 -18.90
N LYS A 200 -21.47 -8.26 -17.69
CA LYS A 200 -20.88 -7.68 -16.49
C LYS A 200 -19.45 -8.20 -16.36
N ILE A 201 -18.46 -7.32 -16.42
CA ILE A 201 -17.11 -7.66 -16.00
C ILE A 201 -17.20 -7.98 -14.51
N ALA A 202 -17.07 -9.25 -14.15
CA ALA A 202 -16.97 -9.69 -12.77
C ALA A 202 -15.61 -9.22 -12.23
N VAL A 203 -15.56 -7.98 -11.76
CA VAL A 203 -14.34 -7.40 -11.18
C VAL A 203 -14.13 -8.03 -9.81
N SER A 204 -13.41 -9.15 -9.78
CA SER A 204 -13.07 -9.85 -8.54
C SER A 204 -12.42 -8.87 -7.55
N CYS A 205 -12.93 -8.88 -6.32
CA CYS A 205 -12.40 -8.12 -5.20
C CYS A 205 -11.64 -9.10 -4.33
N GLU A 206 -10.32 -8.93 -4.24
CA GLU A 206 -9.45 -9.79 -3.44
C GLU A 206 -9.13 -9.12 -2.10
N VAL A 207 -8.88 -9.92 -1.08
CA VAL A 207 -8.35 -9.49 0.21
C VAL A 207 -7.12 -10.35 0.50
N GLU A 208 -5.99 -9.74 0.84
CA GLU A 208 -4.77 -10.50 1.11
C GLU A 208 -4.97 -11.45 2.31
N LYS A 209 -4.64 -12.74 2.16
CA LYS A 209 -4.81 -13.73 3.24
C LYS A 209 -3.70 -13.67 4.29
N GLY A 210 -2.47 -13.34 3.87
CA GLY A 210 -1.27 -13.28 4.73
C GLY A 210 -1.23 -12.09 5.70
N LEU A 211 -0.03 -11.75 6.13
CA LEU A 211 0.23 -10.60 7.01
C LEU A 211 0.27 -9.30 6.21
N LEU A 212 1.09 -9.26 5.16
CA LEU A 212 1.34 -8.10 4.31
C LEU A 212 1.54 -8.55 2.86
N MET A 213 1.11 -7.73 1.90
CA MET A 213 1.50 -7.86 0.51
C MET A 213 2.26 -6.61 0.04
N LEU A 214 3.32 -6.84 -0.74
CA LEU A 214 4.06 -5.81 -1.46
C LEU A 214 3.89 -6.04 -2.97
N ILE A 215 3.52 -4.99 -3.72
CA ILE A 215 3.31 -5.03 -5.16
C ILE A 215 4.25 -4.03 -5.83
N SER A 216 4.89 -4.43 -6.94
CA SER A 216 5.47 -3.51 -7.92
C SER A 216 5.04 -3.88 -9.33
N SER A 217 4.99 -2.92 -10.25
CA SER A 217 4.42 -3.10 -11.60
C SER A 217 4.99 -2.08 -12.57
N ASP A 218 5.07 -2.45 -13.85
CA ASP A 218 5.53 -1.52 -14.92
C ASP A 218 4.41 -0.70 -15.58
N ALA A 219 3.15 -0.97 -15.23
CA ALA A 219 2.01 -0.16 -15.61
C ALA A 219 1.00 -0.10 -14.44
N PRO A 220 0.34 1.05 -14.22
CA PRO A 220 -0.59 1.19 -13.11
C PRO A 220 -1.92 0.47 -13.42
N GLY A 221 -2.61 0.01 -12.37
CA GLY A 221 -3.85 -0.78 -12.45
C GLY A 221 -4.32 -1.41 -11.14
N VAL A 222 -3.56 -1.30 -10.03
CA VAL A 222 -4.02 -1.73 -8.69
C VAL A 222 -4.95 -0.66 -8.13
N MET A 223 -6.19 -1.07 -7.85
CA MET A 223 -7.13 -0.32 -7.05
C MET A 223 -7.14 -0.87 -5.62
N VAL A 224 -7.22 0.02 -4.64
CA VAL A 224 -7.43 -0.33 -3.23
C VAL A 224 -8.72 0.35 -2.75
N CYS A 225 -9.43 -0.29 -1.84
CA CYS A 225 -10.58 0.31 -1.16
C CYS A 225 -10.08 1.07 0.07
N ASP A 226 -10.33 2.39 0.14
CA ASP A 226 -9.98 3.21 1.30
C ASP A 226 -10.88 2.91 2.52
N ASN A 227 -10.55 3.45 3.69
CA ASN A 227 -11.31 3.20 4.93
C ASN A 227 -12.71 3.85 4.94
N SER A 228 -13.08 4.61 3.90
CA SER A 228 -14.44 5.11 3.66
C SER A 228 -15.22 4.27 2.64
N GLY A 229 -14.66 3.15 2.18
CA GLY A 229 -15.29 2.25 1.21
C GLY A 229 -15.14 2.68 -0.25
N ARG A 230 -14.27 3.66 -0.55
CA ARG A 230 -14.08 4.18 -1.91
C ARG A 230 -12.90 3.51 -2.58
N TRP A 231 -13.09 3.09 -3.82
CA TRP A 231 -12.03 2.54 -4.66
C TRP A 231 -11.21 3.65 -5.31
N TYR A 232 -9.90 3.68 -5.06
CA TYR A 232 -8.97 4.61 -5.68
C TYR A 232 -7.77 3.84 -6.29
N GLN A 233 -7.07 4.46 -7.25
CA GLN A 233 -5.94 3.83 -7.94
C GLN A 233 -4.65 4.04 -7.15
N ALA A 234 -4.28 3.05 -6.35
CA ALA A 234 -3.20 3.15 -5.38
C ALA A 234 -1.80 3.13 -6.03
N ASP A 235 -1.64 2.47 -7.18
CA ASP A 235 -0.37 2.42 -7.92
C ASP A 235 -0.16 3.56 -8.94
N SER A 236 -1.10 4.51 -9.01
CA SER A 236 -1.08 5.63 -9.98
C SER A 236 0.14 6.56 -9.85
N SER A 237 0.76 6.62 -8.67
CA SER A 237 1.88 7.51 -8.36
C SER A 237 3.18 6.77 -8.02
N LEU A 238 3.27 5.47 -8.27
CA LEU A 238 4.48 4.69 -8.02
C LEU A 238 5.60 5.09 -8.99
N ALA A 239 6.77 5.44 -8.45
CA ALA A 239 7.99 5.57 -9.24
C ALA A 239 8.59 4.18 -9.58
N PRO A 240 9.33 4.04 -10.70
CA PRO A 240 9.95 2.77 -11.08
C PRO A 240 10.93 2.23 -10.03
N GLY A 241 10.52 1.20 -9.28
CA GLY A 241 11.28 0.60 -8.18
C GLY A 241 10.74 0.90 -6.78
N GLU A 242 9.59 1.58 -6.66
CA GLU A 242 8.81 1.65 -5.42
C GLU A 242 7.91 0.41 -5.23
N LEU A 243 7.46 0.20 -3.99
CA LEU A 243 6.54 -0.87 -3.61
C LEU A 243 5.24 -0.31 -3.02
N LEU A 244 4.09 -0.79 -3.51
CA LEU A 244 2.80 -0.60 -2.84
C LEU A 244 2.65 -1.68 -1.74
N LEU A 245 2.49 -1.25 -0.50
CA LEU A 245 2.22 -2.09 0.68
C LEU A 245 0.72 -2.11 0.96
N VAL A 246 0.16 -3.29 1.20
CA VAL A 246 -1.21 -3.50 1.70
C VAL A 246 -1.24 -4.54 2.83
N THR A 247 -2.23 -4.43 3.73
CA THR A 247 -2.41 -5.30 4.91
C THR A 247 -3.32 -6.50 4.62
N GLY A 248 -3.03 -7.65 5.24
CA GLY A 248 -3.79 -8.89 5.04
C GLY A 248 -4.60 -9.36 6.26
N LYS A 249 -5.47 -10.36 6.03
CA LYS A 249 -6.38 -10.94 7.03
C LYS A 249 -5.63 -11.50 8.24
N ALA A 250 -4.50 -12.18 8.07
CA ALA A 250 -3.74 -12.71 9.20
C ALA A 250 -3.16 -11.60 10.10
N LEU A 251 -2.77 -10.45 9.53
CA LEU A 251 -2.32 -9.30 10.33
C LEU A 251 -3.50 -8.61 11.02
N SER A 252 -4.65 -8.52 10.36
CA SER A 252 -5.90 -8.06 10.98
C SER A 252 -6.24 -8.92 12.20
N HIS A 253 -6.14 -10.25 12.09
CA HIS A 253 -6.36 -11.16 13.22
C HIS A 253 -5.32 -11.01 14.32
N ALA A 254 -4.03 -10.95 13.98
CA ALA A 254 -2.94 -10.78 14.96
C ALA A 254 -2.91 -9.38 15.62
N THR A 255 -3.68 -8.42 15.09
CA THR A 255 -3.81 -7.06 15.64
C THR A 255 -5.20 -6.78 16.23
N ALA A 256 -6.04 -7.80 16.45
CA ALA A 256 -7.42 -7.66 16.94
C ALA A 256 -8.28 -6.67 16.12
N GLY A 257 -8.05 -6.59 14.81
CA GLY A 257 -8.70 -5.66 13.90
C GLY A 257 -8.12 -4.24 13.89
N LEU A 258 -7.12 -3.92 14.72
CA LEU A 258 -6.50 -2.59 14.75
C LEU A 258 -5.86 -2.22 13.42
N ARG A 259 -5.31 -3.18 12.65
CA ARG A 259 -4.91 -3.00 11.24
C ARG A 259 -5.84 -3.83 10.35
N PRO A 260 -6.93 -3.26 9.80
CA PRO A 260 -7.85 -4.01 8.96
C PRO A 260 -7.14 -4.54 7.70
N ALA A 261 -7.66 -5.63 7.15
CA ALA A 261 -7.18 -6.16 5.88
C ALA A 261 -7.68 -5.30 4.71
N ALA A 262 -6.80 -4.98 3.77
CA ALA A 262 -7.12 -4.15 2.63
C ALA A 262 -7.80 -4.96 1.52
N SER A 263 -8.94 -4.48 1.04
CA SER A 263 -9.53 -4.97 -0.21
C SER A 263 -8.81 -4.33 -1.40
N TYR A 264 -8.33 -5.15 -2.32
CA TYR A 264 -7.66 -4.72 -3.55
C TYR A 264 -8.25 -5.42 -4.79
N ARG A 265 -7.96 -4.87 -5.96
CA ARG A 265 -8.26 -5.50 -7.25
C ARG A 265 -7.33 -4.97 -8.34
N THR A 266 -7.03 -5.77 -9.34
CA THR A 266 -6.26 -5.31 -10.52
C THR A 266 -7.21 -5.09 -11.69
N ILE A 267 -7.29 -3.87 -12.20
CA ILE A 267 -8.00 -3.56 -13.45
C ILE A 267 -7.10 -3.93 -14.62
N SER A 268 -7.52 -4.91 -15.42
CA SER A 268 -6.78 -5.33 -16.63
C SER A 268 -7.08 -4.47 -17.86
N ASP A 269 -8.15 -3.68 -17.81
CA ASP A 269 -8.67 -2.89 -18.94
C ASP A 269 -8.55 -1.40 -18.65
N ASN A 270 -7.34 -0.86 -18.83
CA ASN A 270 -7.17 0.57 -19.04
C ASN A 270 -6.92 0.82 -20.53
N LEU A 271 -7.74 1.66 -21.16
CA LEU A 271 -7.66 1.95 -22.61
C LEU A 271 -6.38 2.72 -22.99
N MET A 272 -5.62 3.18 -22.00
CA MET A 272 -4.26 3.67 -22.18
C MET A 272 -3.30 2.50 -22.43
N ILE A 273 -3.13 2.17 -23.71
CA ILE A 273 -2.18 1.18 -24.22
C ILE A 273 -0.79 1.44 -23.61
N PRO A 274 -0.24 0.55 -22.77
CA PRO A 274 1.18 0.56 -22.48
C PRO A 274 1.89 0.27 -23.81
N THR A 275 2.87 1.09 -24.19
CA THR A 275 3.68 0.92 -25.41
C THR A 275 4.24 -0.49 -25.58
N ASN A 276 4.36 -1.22 -24.46
CA ASN A 276 4.91 -2.56 -24.34
C ASN A 276 3.83 -3.68 -24.38
N GLY A 277 2.58 -3.42 -24.76
CA GLY A 277 1.59 -4.47 -25.10
C GLY A 277 1.26 -5.45 -23.96
N GLY A 278 1.07 -4.94 -22.74
CA GLY A 278 0.72 -5.73 -21.55
C GLY A 278 1.29 -5.13 -20.27
N ARG A 279 0.89 -5.66 -19.11
CA ARG A 279 1.34 -5.27 -17.76
C ARG A 279 2.09 -6.43 -17.11
N THR A 280 3.28 -6.17 -16.58
CA THR A 280 4.01 -7.11 -15.72
C THR A 280 3.98 -6.60 -14.28
N SER A 281 3.78 -7.50 -13.33
CA SER A 281 3.88 -7.18 -11.91
C SER A 281 4.59 -8.28 -11.14
N VAL A 282 5.21 -7.87 -10.03
CA VAL A 282 5.86 -8.75 -9.06
C VAL A 282 5.27 -8.47 -7.69
N ILE A 283 4.80 -9.53 -7.04
CA ILE A 283 3.97 -9.48 -5.83
C ILE A 283 4.58 -10.39 -4.77
N PHE A 284 5.02 -9.84 -3.65
CA PHE A 284 5.48 -10.61 -2.49
C PHE A 284 4.37 -10.68 -1.44
N ARG A 285 4.01 -11.90 -1.01
CA ARG A 285 3.04 -12.13 0.08
C ARG A 285 3.80 -12.66 1.31
N LEU A 286 3.83 -11.86 2.37
CA LEU A 286 4.38 -12.23 3.67
C LEU A 286 3.37 -13.11 4.39
N MET A 287 3.57 -14.42 4.33
CA MET A 287 2.68 -15.40 4.96
C MET A 287 3.20 -15.77 6.35
N PRO A 288 2.31 -15.99 7.33
CA PRO A 288 2.70 -16.59 8.60
C PRO A 288 3.02 -18.09 8.45
N GLN A 289 3.86 -18.64 9.34
CA GLN A 289 4.18 -20.08 9.36
C GLN A 289 2.95 -20.92 9.68
N GLY A 290 2.73 -22.03 8.95
CA GLY A 290 1.51 -22.85 9.08
C GLY A 290 1.29 -23.51 10.45
N ASN A 291 2.36 -23.72 11.21
CA ASN A 291 2.38 -24.26 12.57
C ASN A 291 2.30 -23.18 13.68
N ALA A 292 2.34 -21.90 13.33
CA ALA A 292 2.22 -20.81 14.29
C ALA A 292 0.76 -20.58 14.72
N ILE A 293 0.57 -19.76 15.76
CA ILE A 293 -0.73 -19.38 16.30
C ILE A 293 -0.89 -17.86 16.13
N LEU A 294 -1.98 -17.43 15.50
CA LEU A 294 -2.37 -16.03 15.46
C LEU A 294 -3.02 -15.68 16.80
N ASP A 295 -2.25 -15.04 17.67
CA ASP A 295 -2.71 -14.60 18.99
C ASP A 295 -2.69 -13.08 19.13
N SER A 296 -3.79 -12.52 19.64
CA SER A 296 -3.94 -11.11 19.96
C SER A 296 -3.54 -10.75 21.40
N THR A 297 -3.16 -11.69 22.28
CA THR A 297 -2.74 -11.35 23.67
C THR A 297 -1.70 -10.21 23.79
N PRO A 298 -0.72 -10.02 22.86
CA PRO A 298 0.19 -8.87 22.94
C PRO A 298 -0.51 -7.52 22.76
N ILE A 299 -1.64 -7.49 22.05
CA ILE A 299 -2.47 -6.30 21.82
C ILE A 299 -3.16 -5.87 23.12
N ALA A 300 -3.73 -6.82 23.88
CA ALA A 300 -4.27 -6.56 25.22
C ALA A 300 -3.17 -6.16 26.22
N ALA A 301 -2.00 -6.80 26.17
CA ALA A 301 -0.87 -6.46 27.02
C ALA A 301 -0.35 -5.03 26.80
N ALA A 302 -0.51 -4.48 25.59
CA ALA A 302 -0.23 -3.08 25.27
C ALA A 302 -1.37 -2.10 25.64
N GLY A 303 -2.45 -2.58 26.25
CA GLY A 303 -3.57 -1.79 26.75
C GLY A 303 -4.70 -1.52 25.75
N HIS A 304 -4.72 -2.21 24.61
CA HIS A 304 -5.83 -2.11 23.64
C HIS A 304 -6.98 -3.04 24.01
N VAL A 305 -8.21 -2.67 23.67
CA VAL A 305 -9.39 -3.52 23.86
C VAL A 305 -9.49 -4.52 22.71
N ILE A 306 -9.50 -5.81 23.03
CA ILE A 306 -9.69 -6.90 22.05
C ILE A 306 -11.20 -7.24 21.98
N PRO A 307 -11.84 -7.20 20.81
CA PRO A 307 -13.19 -7.72 20.62
C PRO A 307 -13.25 -9.24 20.80
N GLN A 308 -14.33 -9.76 21.39
CA GLN A 308 -14.48 -11.19 21.73
C GLN A 308 -14.35 -12.16 20.53
N SER A 309 -14.47 -11.67 19.29
CA SER A 309 -14.25 -12.43 18.05
C SER A 309 -12.80 -12.81 17.80
N TYR A 310 -11.82 -12.16 18.42
CA TYR A 310 -10.40 -12.39 18.20
C TYR A 310 -9.80 -13.31 19.28
N GLY A 311 -10.03 -14.62 19.12
CA GLY A 311 -9.37 -15.67 19.91
C GLY A 311 -8.08 -16.18 19.25
N PRO A 312 -7.21 -16.88 19.99
CA PRO A 312 -6.07 -17.61 19.42
C PRO A 312 -6.54 -18.69 18.44
N ILE A 313 -5.93 -18.73 17.25
CA ILE A 313 -6.23 -19.71 16.20
C ILE A 313 -4.93 -20.18 15.53
N SER A 314 -4.81 -21.47 15.17
CA SER A 314 -3.64 -21.91 14.40
C SER A 314 -3.68 -21.31 12.99
N VAL A 315 -2.51 -21.00 12.43
CA VAL A 315 -2.41 -20.47 11.06
C VAL A 315 -3.00 -21.44 10.05
N SER A 316 -2.82 -22.76 10.24
CA SER A 316 -3.44 -23.78 9.40
C SER A 316 -4.97 -23.63 9.35
N GLN A 317 -5.63 -23.66 10.51
CA GLN A 317 -7.09 -23.56 10.60
C GLN A 317 -7.59 -22.24 10.01
N PHE A 318 -6.92 -21.14 10.35
CA PHE A 318 -7.26 -19.82 9.82
C PHE A 318 -7.19 -19.78 8.28
N MET A 319 -6.14 -20.34 7.67
CA MET A 319 -5.99 -20.35 6.20
C MET A 319 -6.99 -21.29 5.52
N ASP A 320 -7.38 -22.38 6.17
CA ASP A 320 -8.42 -23.31 5.70
C ASP A 320 -9.81 -22.64 5.75
N ASP A 321 -10.15 -21.99 6.87
CA ASP A 321 -11.38 -21.21 7.05
C ASP A 321 -11.50 -20.10 5.98
N LEU A 322 -10.42 -19.34 5.77
CA LEU A 322 -10.35 -18.30 4.73
C LEU A 322 -10.46 -18.82 3.29
N SER A 323 -10.28 -20.13 3.07
CA SER A 323 -10.45 -20.75 1.76
C SER A 323 -11.87 -21.26 1.58
N ALA A 324 -12.47 -21.84 2.63
CA ALA A 324 -13.89 -22.19 2.64
C ALA A 324 -14.82 -20.95 2.48
N GLU A 325 -14.48 -19.81 3.07
CA GLU A 325 -15.20 -18.53 2.84
C GLU A 325 -15.25 -18.14 1.36
N GLU A 326 -14.15 -18.33 0.63
CA GLU A 326 -14.00 -17.95 -0.78
C GLU A 326 -14.79 -18.89 -1.68
N ASP A 327 -14.74 -20.21 -1.42
CA ASP A 327 -15.51 -21.21 -2.15
C ASP A 327 -17.03 -20.97 -2.03
N VAL A 328 -17.53 -20.61 -0.84
CA VAL A 328 -18.96 -20.29 -0.63
C VAL A 328 -19.38 -19.06 -1.43
N LEU A 329 -18.53 -18.01 -1.47
CA LEU A 329 -18.82 -16.79 -2.23
C LEU A 329 -18.83 -17.03 -3.75
N CYS A 330 -17.91 -17.86 -4.25
CA CYS A 330 -17.89 -18.29 -5.66
C CYS A 330 -19.15 -19.07 -6.02
N ASN A 331 -19.51 -20.08 -5.23
CA ASN A 331 -20.69 -20.93 -5.46
C ASN A 331 -22.03 -20.16 -5.42
N HIS A 332 -22.11 -19.04 -4.68
CA HIS A 332 -23.31 -18.20 -4.68
C HIS A 332 -23.52 -17.45 -6.00
N ASN A 333 -22.43 -17.00 -6.63
CA ASN A 333 -22.47 -16.25 -7.89
C ASN A 333 -22.86 -17.15 -9.09
N ASP A 334 -22.46 -18.42 -9.09
CA ASP A 334 -22.82 -19.35 -10.17
C ASP A 334 -24.27 -19.87 -10.06
N ASN A 335 -24.76 -20.10 -8.84
CA ASN A 335 -26.14 -20.57 -8.62
C ASN A 335 -27.22 -19.54 -9.01
N THR A 336 -26.88 -18.28 -9.27
CA THR A 336 -27.85 -17.28 -9.74
C THR A 336 -28.28 -17.47 -11.21
N TYR A 337 -27.68 -18.42 -11.94
CA TYR A 337 -27.96 -18.66 -13.37
C TYR A 337 -28.86 -19.88 -13.69
N VAL A 338 -29.28 -20.67 -12.70
CA VAL A 338 -30.13 -21.87 -12.92
C VAL A 338 -31.46 -21.78 -12.18
N SER A 339 -32.28 -20.77 -12.52
CA SER A 339 -33.71 -20.71 -12.18
C SER A 339 -34.49 -19.70 -13.02
N THR A 340 -34.57 -19.91 -14.35
CA THR A 340 -35.76 -19.59 -15.18
C THR A 340 -35.52 -20.08 -16.62
N SER A 341 -36.20 -21.15 -17.00
CA SER A 341 -36.61 -21.44 -18.38
C SER A 341 -38.08 -21.84 -18.31
N PRO A 342 -38.96 -21.34 -19.20
CA PRO A 342 -40.41 -21.49 -19.09
C PRO A 342 -40.91 -22.91 -19.39
#